data_AF-A0A4Y2AIN4-F1
#
_entry.id   AF-A0A4Y2AIN4-F1
#
_cell.length_a   1.000
_cell.length_b   1.000
_cell.length_c   1.000
_cell.angle_alpha   90.00
_cell.angle_beta   90.00
_cell.angle_gamma   90.00
#
_symmetry.space_group_name_H-M   'P 1'
#
loop_
_entity.id
_entity.type
_entity.pdbx_description
1 polymer ?
#
loop_
_entity_poly.entity_id
_entity_poly.type
_entity_poly.pdbx_seq_one_letter_code
_entity_poly.pdbx_strand_id
1 'polypeptide(L)'
;MYAIYLGLLKISTLNFKKAIIYTDSRSGINALQSAKYNEHPLVTKCFGLHHTLKNTKVKYCWIPRHVGIPGNERADKAAKSTNASREAFVPFIGALQAVKLSQHRV
;
A
#
# COMPACT_ATOMS: atom_id res chain seq x y z
N MET A 1 -1.62 7.37 -3.38
CA MET A 1 -0.43 7.02 -4.19
C MET A 1 0.88 7.09 -3.40
N TYR A 2 1.20 8.21 -2.75
CA TYR A 2 2.47 8.36 -2.00
C TYR A 2 2.69 7.31 -0.91
N ALA A 3 1.64 6.91 -0.16
CA ALA A 3 1.75 5.83 0.81
C ALA A 3 2.16 4.47 0.19
N ILE A 4 1.72 4.18 -1.04
CA ILE A 4 2.11 2.94 -1.75
C ILE A 4 3.58 3.00 -2.14
N TYR A 5 4.06 4.15 -2.61
CA TYR A 5 5.47 4.39 -2.90
C TYR A 5 6.36 4.11 -1.67
N LEU A 6 6.00 4.69 -0.52
CA LEU A 6 6.73 4.47 0.73
C LEU A 6 6.72 2.99 1.16
N GLY A 7 5.58 2.31 1.00
CA GLY A 7 5.48 0.87 1.26
C GLY A 7 6.44 0.05 0.39
N LEU A 8 6.51 0.35 -0.91
CA LEU A 8 7.43 -0.30 -1.84
C LEU A 8 8.90 0.00 -1.51
N LEU A 9 9.22 1.25 -1.14
CA LEU A 9 10.57 1.61 -0.70
C LEU A 9 10.97 0.78 0.52
N LYS A 10 10.10 0.69 1.52
CA LYS A 10 10.37 -0.08 2.73
C LYS A 10 10.59 -1.56 2.44
N ILE A 11 9.79 -2.14 1.54
CA ILE A 11 9.94 -3.52 1.08
C ILE A 11 11.31 -3.74 0.43
N SER A 12 11.74 -2.79 -0.41
CA SER A 12 13.05 -2.81 -1.06
C SER A 12 14.18 -2.70 -0.05
N THR A 13 14.15 -1.68 0.81
CA THR A 13 15.19 -1.43 1.83
C THR A 13 15.34 -2.57 2.82
N LEU A 14 14.24 -3.21 3.22
CA LEU A 14 14.25 -4.34 4.15
C LEU A 14 14.45 -5.70 3.46
N ASN A 15 14.58 -5.73 2.13
CA ASN A 15 14.82 -6.93 1.34
C ASN A 15 13.80 -8.07 1.58
N PHE A 16 12.52 -7.71 1.79
CA PHE A 16 11.48 -8.73 1.95
C PHE A 16 11.31 -9.57 0.67
N LYS A 17 11.08 -10.88 0.83
CA LYS A 17 10.81 -11.80 -0.29
C LYS A 17 9.35 -11.86 -0.69
N LYS A 18 8.44 -11.56 0.24
CA LYS A 18 6.98 -11.55 0.04
C LYS A 18 6.39 -10.42 0.87
N ALA A 19 5.48 -9.66 0.29
CA ALA A 19 4.80 -8.56 0.98
C ALA A 19 3.39 -8.35 0.42
N ILE A 20 2.49 -7.82 1.25
CA ILE A 20 1.16 -7.38 0.85
C ILE A 20 1.00 -5.94 1.29
N ILE A 21 0.66 -5.05 0.36
CA ILE A 21 0.30 -3.66 0.64
C ILE A 21 -1.21 -3.57 0.70
N TYR A 22 -1.75 -3.24 1.87
CA TYR A 22 -3.16 -2.94 2.06
C TYR A 22 -3.38 -1.44 1.84
N THR A 23 -4.38 -1.08 1.04
CA THR A 23 -4.75 0.31 0.79
C THR A 23 -6.24 0.45 0.55
N ASP A 24 -6.82 1.56 1.01
CA ASP A 24 -8.19 1.92 0.73
C ASP A 24 -8.37 2.69 -0.60
N SER A 25 -7.27 3.05 -1.25
CA SER A 25 -7.25 3.75 -2.52
C SER A 25 -7.34 2.79 -3.71
N ARG A 26 -8.57 2.48 -4.15
CA ARG A 26 -8.80 1.67 -5.36
C ARG A 26 -8.18 2.31 -6.61
N SER A 27 -8.23 3.63 -6.71
CA SER A 27 -7.58 4.39 -7.79
C SER A 27 -6.06 4.22 -7.80
N GLY A 28 -5.41 4.15 -6.63
CA GLY A 28 -3.97 3.88 -6.52
C GLY A 28 -3.57 2.48 -7.00
N ILE A 29 -4.38 1.46 -6.71
CA ILE A 29 -4.17 0.10 -7.22
C ILE A 29 -4.36 0.08 -8.74
N ASN A 30 -5.45 0.66 -9.24
CA ASN A 30 -5.74 0.71 -10.67
C ASN A 30 -4.63 1.44 -11.45
N ALA A 31 -4.08 2.52 -10.88
CA ALA A 31 -2.96 3.25 -11.47
C ALA A 31 -1.68 2.40 -11.60
N LEU A 32 -1.48 1.40 -10.73
CA LEU A 32 -0.35 0.46 -10.81
C LEU A 32 -0.62 -0.75 -11.72
N GLN A 33 -1.88 -1.06 -11.99
CA GLN A 33 -2.26 -2.17 -12.88
C GLN A 33 -2.40 -1.71 -14.33
N SER A 34 -2.85 -0.47 -14.54
CA SER A 34 -3.03 0.09 -15.87
C SER A 34 -1.76 0.82 -16.30
N ALA A 35 -1.01 0.21 -17.21
CA ALA A 35 0.14 0.80 -17.90
C ALA A 35 -0.20 2.09 -18.69
N LYS A 36 -1.48 2.51 -18.72
CA LYS A 36 -1.94 3.73 -19.40
C LYS A 36 -1.76 5.01 -18.58
N TYR A 37 -1.55 4.94 -17.26
CA TYR A 37 -1.43 6.15 -16.41
C TYR A 37 0.03 6.60 -16.17
N ASN A 38 0.87 6.53 -17.21
CA ASN A 38 2.30 6.85 -17.15
C ASN A 38 2.63 8.36 -17.13
N GLU A 39 1.63 9.24 -17.12
CA GLU A 39 1.84 10.69 -17.19
C GLU A 39 2.21 11.31 -15.82
N HIS A 40 1.82 10.69 -14.71
CA HIS A 40 2.10 11.24 -13.39
C HIS A 40 3.45 10.72 -12.85
N PRO A 41 4.45 11.59 -12.57
CA PRO A 41 5.81 11.16 -12.18
C PRO A 41 5.87 10.19 -11.00
N LEU A 42 4.96 10.35 -10.02
CA LEU A 42 4.87 9.45 -8.87
C LEU A 42 4.41 8.03 -9.23
N VAL A 43 3.52 7.88 -10.21
CA VAL A 43 3.04 6.58 -10.68
C VAL A 43 4.19 5.85 -11.39
N THR A 44 4.93 6.56 -12.23
CA THR A 44 6.13 6.05 -12.91
C THR A 44 7.21 5.61 -11.92
N LYS A 45 7.46 6.38 -10.85
CA LYS A 45 8.37 5.98 -9.77
C LYS A 45 7.92 4.69 -9.07
N CYS A 46 6.64 4.56 -8.77
CA CYS A 46 6.13 3.33 -8.15
C CYS A 46 6.25 2.13 -9.09
N PHE A 47 5.95 2.31 -10.38
CA PHE A 47 6.11 1.28 -11.40
C PHE A 47 7.55 0.83 -11.53
N GLY A 48 8.50 1.78 -11.63
CA GLY A 48 9.93 1.49 -11.69
C GLY A 48 10.39 0.69 -10.48
N LEU A 49 9.99 1.10 -9.28
CA LEU A 49 10.35 0.40 -8.05
C LEU A 49 9.72 -0.98 -7.94
N HIS A 50 8.45 -1.13 -8.31
CA HIS A 50 7.80 -2.44 -8.39
C HIS A 50 8.50 -3.36 -9.39
N HIS A 51 8.98 -2.80 -10.51
CA HIS A 51 9.76 -3.54 -11.50
C HIS A 51 11.18 -3.87 -11.03
N THR A 52 11.80 -3.09 -10.15
CA THR A 52 13.06 -3.47 -9.49
C THR A 52 12.85 -4.65 -8.53
N LEU A 53 11.64 -4.78 -7.98
CA LEU A 53 11.24 -5.83 -7.04
C LEU A 53 10.76 -7.13 -7.71
N LYS A 54 11.19 -7.47 -8.95
CA LYS A 54 10.69 -8.69 -9.65
C LYS A 54 10.85 -9.99 -8.86
N ASN A 55 11.91 -10.07 -8.05
CA ASN A 55 12.20 -11.25 -7.22
C ASN A 55 11.45 -11.24 -5.89
N THR A 56 10.69 -10.19 -5.59
CA THR A 56 9.85 -10.04 -4.41
C THR A 56 8.38 -10.18 -4.81
N LYS A 57 7.66 -11.10 -4.15
CA LYS A 57 6.22 -11.26 -4.39
C LYS A 57 5.44 -10.17 -3.65
N VAL A 58 5.22 -9.03 -4.31
CA VAL A 58 4.39 -7.93 -3.80
C VAL A 58 2.96 -8.10 -4.31
N LYS A 59 1.98 -8.13 -3.40
CA LYS A 59 0.55 -8.06 -3.73
C LYS A 59 -0.05 -6.76 -3.24
N TYR A 60 -1.06 -6.26 -3.94
CA TYR A 60 -1.86 -5.13 -3.53
C TYR A 60 -3.26 -5.62 -3.15
N CYS A 61 -3.74 -5.22 -1.97
CA CYS A 61 -5.04 -5.58 -1.47
C CYS A 61 -5.84 -4.31 -1.20
N TRP A 62 -6.99 -4.19 -1.86
CA TRP A 62 -7.93 -3.13 -1.54
C TRP A 62 -8.66 -3.48 -0.23
N ILE A 63 -8.79 -2.50 0.66
CA ILE A 63 -9.64 -2.60 1.85
C ILE A 63 -10.59 -1.41 1.91
N PRO A 64 -11.85 -1.59 2.31
CA PRO A 64 -12.76 -0.45 2.45
C PRO A 64 -12.29 0.49 3.56
N ARG A 65 -12.50 1.79 3.35
CA ARG A 65 -12.21 2.82 4.36
C ARG A 65 -13.23 2.74 5.50
N HIS A 66 -12.80 2.97 6.74
CA HIS A 66 -13.68 3.08 7.93
C HIS A 66 -14.52 1.85 8.28
N VAL A 67 -13.98 0.64 8.07
CA VAL A 67 -14.64 -0.63 8.46
C VAL A 67 -14.18 -1.19 9.81
N GLY A 68 -13.53 -0.37 10.63
CA GLY A 68 -13.04 -0.79 11.94
C GLY A 68 -11.81 -1.70 11.90
N ILE A 69 -10.99 -1.67 10.83
CA ILE A 69 -9.67 -2.32 10.84
C ILE A 69 -8.71 -1.40 11.61
N PRO A 70 -8.30 -1.75 12.85
CA PRO A 70 -7.55 -0.81 13.69
C PRO A 70 -6.19 -0.43 13.08
N GLY A 71 -5.57 -1.35 12.33
CA GLY A 71 -4.34 -1.07 11.59
C GLY A 71 -4.50 0.01 10.51
N ASN A 72 -5.62 0.00 9.79
CA ASN A 72 -5.89 1.00 8.75
C ASN A 72 -6.19 2.37 9.36
N GLU A 73 -6.99 2.40 10.43
CA GLU A 73 -7.33 3.65 11.12
C GLU A 73 -6.12 4.33 11.74
N ARG A 74 -5.20 3.53 12.31
CA ARG A 74 -3.93 4.06 12.81
C ARG A 74 -3.04 4.58 11.68
N ALA A 75 -3.02 3.93 10.52
CA ALA A 75 -2.29 4.42 9.36
C ALA A 75 -2.87 5.76 8.86
N ASP A 76 -4.19 5.88 8.77
CA ASP A 76 -4.89 7.12 8.45
C ASP A 76 -4.59 8.24 9.46
N LYS A 77 -4.60 7.91 10.76
CA LYS A 77 -4.27 8.86 11.83
C LYS A 77 -2.81 9.31 11.74
N ALA A 78 -1.88 8.38 11.48
CA ALA A 78 -0.47 8.70 11.30
C ALA A 78 -0.25 9.62 10.09
N ALA A 79 -0.92 9.34 8.96
CA ALA A 79 -0.84 10.17 7.75
C ALA A 79 -1.39 11.59 7.95
N LYS A 80 -2.40 11.76 8.83
CA LYS A 80 -2.99 13.07 9.17
C LYS A 80 -2.18 13.83 10.22
N SER A 81 -1.26 13.18 10.93
CA SER A 81 -0.44 13.86 11.94
C SER A 81 0.61 14.75 11.27
N THR A 82 0.79 15.97 11.78
CA THR A 82 1.73 16.99 11.27
C THR A 82 3.21 16.60 11.38
N ASN A 83 3.54 15.45 11.98
CA ASN A 83 4.89 14.87 12.04
C ASN A 83 5.23 13.99 10.82
N ALA A 84 4.81 14.40 9.63
CA ALA A 84 4.97 13.68 8.36
C ALA A 84 6.44 13.39 7.95
N SER A 85 7.42 13.76 8.77
CA SER A 85 8.85 13.53 8.55
C SER A 85 9.37 12.17 9.03
N ARG A 86 8.54 11.35 9.71
CA ARG A 86 8.97 10.00 10.12
C ARG A 86 8.04 8.95 9.51
N GLU A 87 8.63 7.98 8.82
CA GLU A 87 7.98 6.72 8.48
C GLU A 87 7.35 6.14 9.75
N ALA A 88 6.04 6.30 9.91
CA ALA A 88 5.35 5.79 11.08
C ALA A 88 5.17 4.29 10.92
N PHE A 89 5.94 3.50 11.67
CA PHE A 89 5.67 2.07 11.79
C PHE A 89 4.35 1.89 12.55
N VAL A 90 3.30 1.49 11.84
CA VAL A 90 2.00 1.19 12.42
C VAL A 90 1.79 -0.32 12.38
N PRO A 91 1.74 -1.02 13.53
CA PRO A 91 1.40 -2.43 13.55
C PRO A 91 0.05 -2.67 12.85
N PHE A 92 0.02 -3.59 11.90
CA PHE A 92 -1.21 -3.92 11.19
C PHE A 92 -2.03 -4.94 12.00
N ILE A 93 -2.86 -4.44 12.92
CA ILE A 93 -3.83 -5.26 13.66
C ILE A 93 -5.10 -5.38 12.83
N GLY A 94 -5.64 -6.59 12.73
CA GLY A 94 -6.83 -6.89 11.94
C GLY A 94 -6.56 -7.44 10.54
N ALA A 95 -5.37 -8.00 10.29
CA ALA A 95 -5.03 -8.60 8.99
C ALA A 95 -6.03 -9.67 8.53
N LEU A 96 -6.53 -10.49 9.45
CA LEU A 96 -7.57 -11.48 9.15
C LEU A 96 -8.89 -10.84 8.68
N GLN A 97 -9.28 -9.73 9.32
CA GLN A 97 -10.48 -8.98 8.94
C GLN A 97 -10.31 -8.32 7.58
N ALA A 98 -9.12 -7.78 7.29
CA ALA A 98 -8.76 -7.25 5.99
C ALA A 98 -8.86 -8.32 4.87
N VAL A 99 -8.36 -9.54 5.12
CA VAL A 99 -8.46 -10.65 4.17
C VAL A 99 -9.92 -11.02 3.92
N LYS A 100 -10.74 -11.18 4.96
CA LYS A 100 -12.19 -11.48 4.81
C LYS A 100 -12.91 -10.43 3.96
N LEU A 101 -12.66 -9.15 4.23
CA LEU A 101 -13.28 -8.05 3.49
C LEU A 101 -12.82 -7.96 2.04
N SER A 102 -11.58 -8.37 1.75
CA SER A 102 -11.05 -8.42 0.38
C SER A 102 -11.58 -9.61 -0.45
N GLN A 103 -11.91 -10.73 0.19
CA GLN A 103 -12.35 -11.97 -0.50
C GLN A 103 -13.84 -11.97 -0.86
N HIS A 104 -14.67 -11.20 -0.16
CA HIS A 104 -16.13 -11.17 -0.37
C HIS A 104 -16.58 -10.20 -1.46
N ARG A 105 -15.66 -9.62 -2.23
CA ARG A 105 -15.97 -8.71 -3.34
C ARG A 105 -15.06 -9.01 -4.53
N VAL A 106 -15.34 -10.14 -5.20
CA VAL A 106 -15.01 -10.36 -6.61
C VAL A 106 -16.22 -9.92 -7.42
#